data_AF-A0A6C0H7Q4-F1
#
_entry.id   AF-A0A6C0H7Q4-F1
#
_cell.length_a   1.000
_cell.length_b   1.000
_cell.length_c   1.000
_cell.angle_alpha   90.00
_cell.angle_beta   90.00
_cell.angle_gamma   90.00
#
_symmetry.space_group_name_H-M   'P 1'
#
loop_
_entity.id
_entity.type
_entity.pdbx_description
1 polymer ?
#
loop_
_entity_poly.entity_id
_entity_poly.type
_entity_poly.pdbx_seq_one_letter_code
_entity_poly.pdbx_strand_id
1 'polypeptide(L)'
;MSKPVASIYIVDFFNIFSDFREIKYKQDNIDFHNIKHTNKLKDTEDFFKLFFSRYIQHANIPQNSRFIFVMKKLHGYDLILDNVIRQYAPFDIKLMIIEEKYQDDILDKNKDDFLCQYIFCVLQQNNNVVLVSNDKYRDRKTYIHRFDFDISMQTIQWNRIKRDLEKATIKFKVNQSLCSNLLNLKYSRCTIPKDRLDVIL
;
A
#
# COMPACT_ATOMS: atom_id res chain seq x y z
N MET A 1 -4.50 -15.60 28.37
CA MET A 1 -3.72 -15.02 27.26
C MET A 1 -4.64 -14.08 26.48
N SER A 2 -4.39 -12.78 26.49
CA SER A 2 -5.13 -11.82 25.66
C SER A 2 -4.87 -12.14 24.19
N LYS A 3 -5.92 -12.18 23.36
CA LYS A 3 -5.74 -12.26 21.90
C LYS A 3 -4.81 -11.09 21.49
N PRO A 4 -3.75 -11.33 20.71
CA PRO A 4 -2.93 -10.24 20.20
C PRO A 4 -3.85 -9.28 19.44
N VAL A 5 -3.74 -7.99 19.76
CA VAL A 5 -4.44 -6.93 19.04
C VAL A 5 -4.06 -7.06 17.58
N ALA A 6 -5.04 -7.24 16.69
CA ALA A 6 -4.81 -7.38 15.27
C ALA A 6 -4.00 -6.17 14.78
N SER A 7 -2.83 -6.42 14.21
CA SER A 7 -1.95 -5.36 13.76
C SER A 7 -2.46 -4.80 12.44
N ILE A 8 -2.25 -3.50 12.23
CA ILE A 8 -2.60 -2.83 10.98
C ILE A 8 -1.34 -2.75 10.12
N TYR A 9 -1.37 -3.37 8.96
CA TYR A 9 -0.30 -3.32 7.97
C TYR A 9 -0.66 -2.27 6.91
N ILE A 10 0.05 -1.16 6.92
CA ILE A 10 -0.06 -0.14 5.88
C ILE A 10 0.90 -0.53 4.78
N VAL A 11 0.37 -0.76 3.59
CA VAL A 11 1.08 -1.32 2.46
C VAL A 11 1.29 -0.22 1.42
N ASP A 12 2.54 0.14 1.21
CA ASP A 12 2.96 1.04 0.14
C ASP A 12 2.96 0.27 -1.18
N PHE A 13 1.79 0.26 -1.83
CA PHE A 13 1.52 -0.68 -2.91
C PHE A 13 2.51 -0.52 -4.06
N PHE A 14 2.74 0.70 -4.55
CA PHE A 14 3.59 0.89 -5.73
C PHE A 14 5.06 0.57 -5.48
N ASN A 15 5.55 0.89 -4.28
CA ASN A 15 6.92 0.57 -3.92
C ASN A 15 7.16 -0.95 -3.97
N ILE A 16 6.35 -1.72 -3.27
CA ILE A 16 6.52 -3.18 -3.20
C ILE A 16 6.08 -3.88 -4.50
N PHE A 17 5.09 -3.33 -5.21
CA PHE A 17 4.63 -3.86 -6.49
C PHE A 17 5.70 -3.70 -7.57
N SER A 18 6.38 -2.55 -7.60
CA SER A 18 7.50 -2.33 -8.52
C SER A 18 8.62 -3.33 -8.28
N ASP A 19 8.99 -3.54 -7.00
CA ASP A 19 10.02 -4.50 -6.62
C ASP A 19 9.64 -5.94 -7.00
N PHE A 20 8.38 -6.35 -6.76
CA PHE A 20 7.87 -7.65 -7.18
C PHE A 20 8.03 -7.85 -8.70
N ARG A 21 7.65 -6.86 -9.51
CA ARG A 21 7.72 -6.98 -10.97
C ARG A 21 9.16 -7.04 -11.47
N GLU A 22 10.02 -6.18 -10.94
CA GLU A 22 11.44 -6.16 -11.30
C GLU A 22 12.07 -7.54 -11.08
N ILE A 23 11.75 -8.18 -9.95
CA ILE A 23 12.29 -9.50 -9.60
C ILE A 23 11.67 -10.61 -10.44
N LYS A 24 10.34 -10.62 -10.61
CA LYS A 24 9.62 -11.58 -11.47
C LYS A 24 10.24 -11.62 -12.87
N TYR A 25 10.42 -10.46 -13.49
CA TYR A 25 10.93 -10.40 -14.86
C TYR A 25 12.43 -10.66 -14.97
N LYS A 26 13.21 -10.32 -13.94
CA LYS A 26 14.62 -10.69 -13.87
C LYS A 26 14.82 -12.21 -13.87
N GLN A 27 13.92 -12.99 -13.24
CA GLN A 27 13.97 -14.47 -13.29
C GLN A 27 13.75 -15.02 -14.69
N ASP A 28 12.91 -14.36 -15.48
CA ASP A 28 12.62 -14.72 -16.87
C ASP A 28 13.68 -14.19 -17.87
N ASN A 29 14.76 -13.56 -17.38
CA ASN A 29 15.75 -12.82 -18.20
C ASN A 29 15.12 -11.73 -19.08
N ILE A 30 14.03 -11.11 -18.62
CA ILE A 30 13.34 -10.02 -19.30
C ILE A 30 13.72 -8.69 -18.65
N ASP A 31 14.15 -7.72 -19.46
CA ASP A 31 14.38 -6.35 -18.99
C ASP A 31 13.04 -5.69 -18.64
N PHE A 32 12.81 -5.51 -17.34
CA PHE A 32 11.61 -4.89 -16.78
C PHE A 32 11.34 -3.49 -17.37
N HIS A 33 12.36 -2.70 -17.70
CA HIS A 33 12.16 -1.35 -18.22
C HIS A 33 11.42 -1.33 -19.55
N ASN A 34 11.53 -2.41 -20.34
CA ASN A 34 10.87 -2.55 -21.64
C ASN A 34 9.39 -2.97 -21.53
N ILE A 35 9.00 -3.59 -20.42
CA ILE A 35 7.66 -4.21 -20.24
C ILE A 35 6.87 -3.65 -19.05
N LYS A 36 7.43 -2.69 -18.32
CA LYS A 36 6.79 -2.09 -17.13
C LYS A 36 5.40 -1.49 -17.42
N HIS A 37 5.03 -1.27 -18.67
CA HIS A 37 3.74 -0.70 -19.06
C HIS A 37 2.72 -1.70 -19.65
N THR A 38 3.12 -2.92 -20.04
CA THR A 38 2.29 -3.84 -20.84
C THR A 38 1.51 -4.87 -20.01
N ASN A 39 2.14 -5.51 -19.03
CA ASN A 39 1.55 -6.66 -18.30
C ASN A 39 0.87 -6.30 -16.97
N LYS A 40 0.52 -5.02 -16.84
CA LYS A 40 0.08 -4.37 -15.61
C LYS A 40 -1.06 -5.09 -14.88
N LEU A 41 -2.06 -5.57 -15.61
CA LEU A 41 -3.23 -6.27 -15.05
C LEU A 41 -2.85 -7.62 -14.45
N LYS A 42 -2.23 -8.49 -15.25
CA LYS A 42 -1.76 -9.81 -14.82
C LYS A 42 -0.78 -9.71 -13.66
N ASP A 43 0.16 -8.76 -13.73
CA ASP A 43 1.12 -8.53 -12.65
C ASP A 43 0.43 -8.18 -11.33
N THR A 44 -0.69 -7.45 -11.39
CA THR A 44 -1.46 -7.07 -10.19
C THR A 44 -2.12 -8.28 -9.55
N GLU A 45 -2.75 -9.15 -10.34
CA GLU A 45 -3.34 -10.39 -9.86
C GLU A 45 -2.28 -11.33 -9.27
N ASP A 46 -1.15 -11.49 -9.98
CA ASP A 46 -0.02 -12.30 -9.51
C ASP A 46 0.56 -11.75 -8.20
N PHE A 47 0.69 -10.42 -8.08
CA PHE A 47 1.15 -9.78 -6.87
C PHE A 47 0.24 -10.08 -5.69
N PHE A 48 -1.08 -9.86 -5.81
CA PHE A 48 -2.00 -10.12 -4.70
C PHE A 48 -2.06 -11.60 -4.33
N LYS A 49 -1.98 -12.49 -5.32
CA LYS A 49 -1.84 -13.93 -5.10
C LYS A 49 -0.60 -14.25 -4.27
N LEU A 50 0.56 -13.76 -4.69
CA LEU A 50 1.81 -13.96 -3.96
C LEU A 50 1.73 -13.37 -2.55
N PHE A 51 1.19 -12.15 -2.43
CA PHE A 51 1.08 -11.41 -1.18
C PHE A 51 0.30 -12.21 -0.14
N PHE A 52 -0.91 -12.66 -0.48
CA PHE A 52 -1.79 -13.36 0.46
C PHE A 52 -1.54 -14.87 0.60
N SER A 53 -0.83 -15.50 -0.34
CA SER A 53 -0.53 -16.93 -0.25
C SER A 53 0.82 -17.25 0.39
N ARG A 54 1.85 -16.44 0.13
CA ARG A 54 3.23 -16.79 0.52
C ARG A 54 3.95 -15.67 1.27
N TYR A 55 3.81 -14.42 0.84
CA TYR A 55 4.52 -13.31 1.47
C TYR A 55 4.14 -13.13 2.95
N ILE A 56 2.83 -13.05 3.25
CA ILE A 56 2.39 -12.89 4.64
C ILE A 56 2.83 -14.07 5.53
N GLN A 57 2.90 -15.28 4.98
CA GLN A 57 3.38 -16.46 5.71
C GLN A 57 4.88 -16.33 6.00
N HIS A 58 5.68 -16.00 4.98
CA HIS A 58 7.12 -15.83 5.11
C HIS A 58 7.48 -14.72 6.10
N ALA A 59 6.73 -13.62 6.09
CA ALA A 59 6.90 -12.48 7.00
C ALA A 59 6.30 -12.72 8.39
N ASN A 60 5.73 -13.89 8.67
CA ASN A 60 5.01 -14.21 9.92
C ASN A 60 3.91 -13.20 10.27
N ILE A 61 3.23 -12.67 9.24
CA ILE A 61 2.12 -11.75 9.40
C ILE A 61 0.84 -12.55 9.69
N PRO A 62 0.14 -12.30 10.81
CA PRO A 62 -1.10 -13.00 11.12
C PRO A 62 -2.19 -12.74 10.06
N GLN A 63 -2.88 -13.78 9.59
CA GLN A 63 -3.92 -13.65 8.56
C GLN A 63 -5.12 -12.81 9.01
N ASN A 64 -5.37 -12.71 10.33
CA ASN A 64 -6.42 -11.88 10.92
C ASN A 64 -6.03 -10.40 11.05
N SER A 65 -4.88 -10.00 10.52
CA SER A 65 -4.44 -8.61 10.48
C SER A 65 -5.25 -7.80 9.48
N ARG A 66 -5.24 -6.48 9.65
CA ARG A 66 -5.83 -5.55 8.68
C ARG A 66 -4.76 -5.06 7.71
N PHE A 67 -5.05 -5.10 6.42
CA PHE A 67 -4.17 -4.61 5.36
C PHE A 67 -4.77 -3.37 4.72
N ILE A 68 -4.05 -2.25 4.77
CA ILE A 68 -4.42 -0.99 4.14
C ILE A 68 -3.46 -0.74 2.98
N PHE A 69 -3.90 -0.96 1.75
CA PHE A 69 -3.09 -0.65 0.56
C PHE A 69 -3.29 0.80 0.17
N VAL A 70 -2.23 1.60 0.23
CA VAL A 70 -2.24 3.00 -0.21
C VAL A 70 -1.67 3.04 -1.62
N MET A 71 -2.43 3.64 -2.55
CA MET A 71 -2.04 3.69 -3.96
C MET A 71 -2.62 4.91 -4.68
N LYS A 72 -1.93 5.36 -5.71
CA LYS A 72 -2.48 6.25 -6.75
C LYS A 72 -3.48 5.50 -7.65
N LYS A 73 -4.43 6.23 -8.22
CA LYS A 73 -5.35 5.70 -9.23
C LYS A 73 -4.60 5.22 -10.47
N LEU A 74 -4.96 4.03 -10.93
CA LEU A 74 -4.51 3.45 -12.19
C LEU A 74 -5.68 3.37 -13.15
N HIS A 75 -5.49 3.85 -14.37
CA HIS A 75 -6.52 3.77 -15.39
C HIS A 75 -6.78 2.30 -15.77
N GLY A 76 -8.07 1.90 -15.78
CA GLY A 76 -8.50 0.55 -16.15
C GLY A 76 -8.34 -0.52 -15.06
N TYR A 77 -8.06 -0.13 -13.82
CA TYR A 77 -7.82 -1.08 -12.72
C TYR A 77 -9.04 -1.33 -11.82
N ASP A 78 -10.12 -0.55 -11.97
CA ASP A 78 -11.26 -0.60 -11.05
C ASP A 78 -11.83 -2.01 -10.89
N LEU A 79 -12.06 -2.70 -12.01
CA LEU A 79 -12.58 -4.07 -12.02
C LEU A 79 -11.61 -5.08 -11.38
N ILE A 80 -10.31 -4.90 -11.57
CA ILE A 80 -9.29 -5.80 -11.00
C ILE A 80 -9.22 -5.63 -9.50
N LEU A 81 -9.20 -4.39 -9.02
CA LEU A 81 -9.18 -4.11 -7.58
C LEU A 81 -10.45 -4.63 -6.90
N ASP A 82 -11.61 -4.50 -7.55
CA ASP A 82 -12.87 -5.10 -7.10
C ASP A 82 -12.77 -6.63 -7.01
N ASN A 83 -12.22 -7.28 -8.04
CA ASN A 83 -12.03 -8.73 -8.06
C ASN A 83 -11.05 -9.20 -6.99
N VAL A 84 -9.94 -8.48 -6.77
CA VAL A 84 -8.98 -8.77 -5.70
C VAL A 84 -9.67 -8.75 -4.33
N ILE A 85 -10.46 -7.71 -4.04
CA ILE A 85 -11.16 -7.60 -2.75
C ILE A 85 -12.17 -8.74 -2.56
N ARG A 86 -12.86 -9.16 -3.63
CA ARG A 86 -13.77 -10.32 -3.60
C ARG A 86 -13.03 -11.65 -3.40
N GLN A 87 -11.96 -11.87 -4.16
CA GLN A 87 -11.19 -13.12 -4.13
C GLN A 87 -10.51 -13.33 -2.77
N TYR A 88 -10.01 -12.26 -2.16
CA TYR A 88 -9.33 -12.29 -0.86
C TYR A 88 -10.21 -11.79 0.29
N ALA A 89 -11.55 -11.90 0.16
CA ALA A 89 -12.53 -11.53 1.18
C ALA A 89 -12.35 -12.15 2.58
N PRO A 90 -11.70 -13.33 2.76
CA PRO A 90 -11.35 -13.82 4.10
C PRO A 90 -10.41 -12.90 4.89
N PHE A 91 -9.57 -12.11 4.19
CA PHE A 91 -8.69 -11.11 4.79
C PHE A 91 -9.45 -9.80 5.08
N ASP A 92 -8.94 -8.97 6.00
CA ASP A 92 -9.43 -7.60 6.19
C ASP A 92 -8.59 -6.66 5.32
N ILE A 93 -9.10 -6.34 4.12
CA ILE A 93 -8.41 -5.52 3.13
C ILE A 93 -9.17 -4.21 2.93
N LYS A 94 -8.44 -3.10 2.99
CA LYS A 94 -8.90 -1.78 2.59
C LYS A 94 -7.95 -1.18 1.56
N LEU A 95 -8.45 -0.85 0.39
CA LEU A 95 -7.72 -0.04 -0.59
C LEU A 95 -8.00 1.43 -0.28
N MET A 96 -6.97 2.26 -0.30
CA MET A 96 -7.04 3.73 -0.24
C MET A 96 -6.39 4.28 -1.51
N ILE A 97 -7.23 4.77 -2.41
CA ILE A 97 -6.87 5.15 -3.78
C ILE A 97 -6.93 6.67 -3.91
N ILE A 98 -5.80 7.26 -4.28
CA ILE A 98 -5.65 8.70 -4.49
C ILE A 98 -5.99 8.99 -5.95
N GLU A 99 -7.18 9.54 -6.18
CA GLU A 99 -7.69 9.77 -7.54
C GLU A 99 -7.18 11.07 -8.15
N GLU A 100 -6.93 12.07 -7.33
CA GLU A 100 -6.57 13.42 -7.77
C GLU A 100 -5.15 13.45 -8.35
N LYS A 101 -4.99 14.17 -9.46
CA LYS A 101 -3.68 14.56 -9.98
C LYS A 101 -3.35 15.96 -9.46
N TYR A 102 -2.24 16.11 -8.75
CA TYR A 102 -1.81 17.40 -8.25
C TYR A 102 -1.05 18.18 -9.33
N GLN A 103 -1.18 19.51 -9.30
CA GLN A 103 -0.50 20.39 -10.26
C GLN A 103 1.01 20.47 -10.00
N ASP A 104 1.43 20.38 -8.74
CA ASP A 104 2.84 20.31 -8.36
C ASP A 104 3.35 18.87 -8.61
N ASP A 105 4.30 18.73 -9.53
CA ASP A 105 4.86 17.44 -9.92
C ASP A 105 5.59 16.72 -8.77
N ILE A 106 6.20 17.47 -7.84
CA ILE A 106 6.86 16.88 -6.66
C ILE A 106 5.80 16.30 -5.73
N LEU A 107 4.70 17.02 -5.50
CA LEU A 107 3.57 16.51 -4.73
C LEU A 107 2.94 15.28 -5.39
N ASP A 108 2.62 15.37 -6.69
CA ASP A 108 1.96 14.28 -7.41
C ASP A 108 2.82 13.02 -7.46
N LYS A 109 4.14 13.20 -7.60
CA LYS A 109 5.12 12.11 -7.56
C LYS A 109 5.18 11.41 -6.20
N ASN A 110 5.04 12.14 -5.09
CA ASN A 110 5.27 11.58 -3.74
C ASN A 110 3.98 11.40 -2.91
N LYS A 111 2.79 11.56 -3.50
CA LYS A 111 1.52 11.54 -2.76
C LYS A 111 1.20 10.22 -2.04
N ASP A 112 1.52 9.08 -2.64
CA ASP A 112 1.38 7.76 -2.03
C ASP A 112 2.39 7.55 -0.90
N ASP A 113 3.66 7.93 -1.11
CA ASP A 113 4.68 7.89 -0.06
C ASP A 113 4.29 8.76 1.14
N PHE A 114 3.84 9.99 0.88
CA PHE A 114 3.35 10.90 1.91
C PHE A 114 2.18 10.28 2.67
N LEU A 115 1.20 9.74 1.96
CA LEU A 115 0.00 9.17 2.59
C LEU A 115 0.28 7.90 3.39
N CYS A 116 1.18 7.03 2.92
CA CYS A 116 1.65 5.89 3.71
C CYS A 116 2.21 6.36 5.06
N GLN A 117 3.07 7.39 5.02
CA GLN A 117 3.69 7.96 6.22
C GLN A 117 2.66 8.65 7.12
N TYR A 118 1.74 9.42 6.55
CA TYR A 118 0.73 10.17 7.27
C TYR A 118 -0.29 9.24 7.95
N ILE A 119 -0.83 8.26 7.22
CA ILE A 119 -1.78 7.27 7.76
C ILE A 119 -1.11 6.44 8.86
N PHE A 120 0.16 6.06 8.68
CA PHE A 120 0.92 5.39 9.73
C PHE A 120 1.00 6.26 10.98
N CYS A 121 1.33 7.55 10.83
CA CYS A 121 1.44 8.47 11.94
C CYS A 121 0.12 8.66 12.70
N VAL A 122 -1.01 8.72 11.99
CA VAL A 122 -2.34 8.84 12.59
C VAL A 122 -2.73 7.55 13.34
N LEU A 123 -2.56 6.39 12.70
CA LEU A 123 -3.06 5.13 13.26
C LEU A 123 -2.20 4.59 14.41
N GLN A 124 -0.88 4.81 14.39
CA GLN A 124 0.03 4.29 15.44
C GLN A 124 -0.27 4.85 16.83
N GLN A 125 -0.97 5.98 16.94
CA GLN A 125 -1.29 6.61 18.22
C GLN A 125 -2.16 5.69 19.10
N ASN A 126 -2.95 4.81 18.49
CA ASN A 126 -3.92 3.96 19.19
C ASN A 126 -3.83 2.47 18.78
N ASN A 127 -2.93 2.11 17.85
CA ASN A 127 -2.89 0.78 17.26
C ASN A 127 -1.46 0.28 17.11
N ASN A 128 -1.28 -1.04 17.07
CA ASN A 128 -0.04 -1.63 16.59
C ASN A 128 -0.02 -1.55 15.06
N VAL A 129 0.85 -0.71 14.51
CA VAL A 129 0.92 -0.45 13.07
C VAL A 129 2.29 -0.83 12.53
N VAL A 130 2.30 -1.53 11.40
CA VAL A 130 3.51 -1.92 10.67
C VAL A 130 3.41 -1.37 9.25
N LEU A 131 4.48 -0.73 8.79
CA LEU A 131 4.60 -0.28 7.41
C LEU A 131 5.24 -1.37 6.56
N VAL A 132 4.56 -1.79 5.51
CA VAL A 132 5.07 -2.69 4.48
C VAL A 132 5.55 -1.84 3.30
N SER A 133 6.85 -1.54 3.29
CA SER A 133 7.53 -0.77 2.24
C SER A 133 9.02 -1.09 2.28
N ASN A 134 9.63 -1.20 1.11
CA ASN A 134 11.07 -1.28 0.93
C ASN A 134 11.72 0.11 0.86
N ASP A 135 10.92 1.17 0.68
CA ASP A 135 11.41 2.54 0.74
C ASP A 135 11.74 2.95 2.19
N LYS A 136 12.77 3.79 2.34
CA LYS A 136 13.15 4.43 3.61
C LYS A 136 12.61 5.86 3.73
N TYR A 137 11.99 6.38 2.66
CA TYR A 137 11.50 7.75 2.50
C TYR A 137 12.56 8.79 2.86
N ARG A 138 13.74 8.67 2.25
CA ARG A 138 14.90 9.52 2.60
C ARG A 138 14.70 10.97 2.17
N ASP A 139 13.97 11.17 1.09
CA ASP A 139 13.68 12.46 0.47
C ASP A 139 12.41 13.13 1.03
N ARG A 140 11.75 12.55 2.03
CA ARG A 140 10.51 13.08 2.63
C ARG A 140 10.56 14.57 3.01
N LYS A 141 11.74 15.07 3.39
CA LYS A 141 11.98 16.49 3.73
C LYS A 141 11.66 17.43 2.56
N THR A 142 11.81 16.94 1.33
CA THR A 142 11.62 17.71 0.10
C THR A 142 10.15 17.97 -0.24
N TYR A 143 9.22 17.15 0.25
CA TYR A 143 7.81 17.23 -0.13
C TYR A 143 6.81 17.34 1.02
N ILE A 144 7.10 16.86 2.25
CA ILE A 144 6.09 16.84 3.33
C ILE A 144 5.47 18.21 3.60
N HIS A 145 6.29 19.28 3.59
CA HIS A 145 5.85 20.64 3.88
C HIS A 145 4.90 21.22 2.82
N ARG A 146 4.81 20.58 1.64
CA ARG A 146 3.93 21.00 0.54
C ARG A 146 2.51 20.44 0.68
N PHE A 147 2.27 19.49 1.58
CA PHE A 147 0.95 18.90 1.81
C PHE A 147 0.19 19.68 2.89
N ASP A 148 -0.41 20.80 2.52
CA ASP A 148 -1.17 21.70 3.42
C ASP A 148 -2.64 21.92 3.05
N PHE A 149 -3.14 21.06 2.17
CA PHE A 149 -4.48 21.11 1.61
C PHE A 149 -5.34 19.90 2.02
N ASP A 150 -6.61 19.92 1.63
CA ASP A 150 -7.52 18.80 1.85
C ASP A 150 -7.25 17.69 0.83
N ILE A 151 -7.09 16.47 1.32
CA ILE A 151 -6.86 15.30 0.47
C ILE A 151 -8.16 14.51 0.35
N SER A 152 -8.51 14.15 -0.89
CA SER A 152 -9.58 13.22 -1.22
C SER A 152 -9.01 11.86 -1.64
N MET A 153 -9.58 10.78 -1.11
CA MET A 153 -9.26 9.41 -1.51
C MET A 153 -10.53 8.59 -1.67
N GLN A 154 -10.55 7.70 -2.65
CA GLN A 154 -11.52 6.63 -2.71
C GLN A 154 -11.05 5.48 -1.80
N THR A 155 -11.98 4.82 -1.13
CA THR A 155 -11.71 3.58 -0.40
C THR A 155 -12.56 2.46 -0.92
N ILE A 156 -11.99 1.25 -0.99
CA ILE A 156 -12.68 0.02 -1.39
C ILE A 156 -12.41 -1.04 -0.34
N GLN A 157 -13.46 -1.68 0.17
CA GLN A 157 -13.34 -2.78 1.14
C GLN A 157 -14.49 -3.78 0.99
N TRP A 158 -14.29 -5.00 1.48
CA TRP A 158 -15.34 -6.02 1.50
C TRP A 158 -16.27 -5.80 2.71
N ASN A 159 -17.56 -5.57 2.46
CA ASN A 159 -18.55 -5.54 3.52
C ASN A 159 -19.03 -6.96 3.83
N ARG A 160 -18.55 -7.52 4.94
CA ARG A 160 -18.87 -8.90 5.34
C ARG A 160 -20.35 -9.13 5.66
N ILE A 161 -21.08 -8.09 6.06
CA ILE A 161 -22.50 -8.16 6.39
C ILE A 161 -23.34 -8.19 5.11
N LYS A 162 -23.10 -7.24 4.20
CA LYS A 162 -23.81 -7.13 2.92
C LYS A 162 -23.31 -8.12 1.86
N ARG A 163 -22.15 -8.73 2.08
CA ARG A 163 -21.42 -9.58 1.11
C ARG A 163 -21.26 -8.88 -0.24
N ASP A 164 -20.86 -7.62 -0.19
CA ASP A 164 -20.57 -6.83 -1.38
C ASP A 164 -19.44 -5.82 -1.12
N LEU A 165 -18.97 -5.18 -2.19
CA LEU A 165 -17.97 -4.13 -2.15
C LEU A 165 -18.57 -2.84 -1.61
N GLU A 166 -17.91 -2.27 -0.62
CA GLU A 166 -18.21 -0.93 -0.13
C GLU A 166 -17.17 0.04 -0.68
N LYS A 167 -17.65 1.01 -1.46
CA LYS A 167 -16.85 2.10 -1.99
C LYS A 167 -17.29 3.41 -1.36
N ALA A 168 -16.33 4.21 -0.92
CA ALA A 168 -16.59 5.51 -0.30
C ALA A 168 -15.50 6.51 -0.67
N THR A 169 -15.83 7.79 -0.69
CA THR A 169 -14.83 8.87 -0.79
C THR A 169 -14.61 9.45 0.59
N ILE A 170 -13.36 9.46 1.04
CA ILE A 170 -12.94 10.12 2.27
C ILE A 170 -12.24 11.43 1.90
N LYS A 171 -12.57 12.49 2.62
CA LYS A 171 -11.90 13.79 2.52
C LYS A 171 -11.44 14.20 3.90
N PHE A 172 -10.19 14.63 4.02
CA PHE A 172 -9.67 15.12 5.28
C PHE A 172 -8.64 16.22 5.05
N LYS A 173 -8.59 17.15 5.99
CA LYS A 173 -7.55 18.16 6.05
C LYS A 173 -6.28 17.56 6.62
N VAL A 174 -5.15 17.78 5.95
CA VAL A 174 -3.84 17.36 6.45
C VAL A 174 -3.50 18.14 7.73
N ASN A 175 -3.21 17.41 8.81
CA ASN A 175 -2.79 18.01 10.06
C ASN A 175 -1.27 18.33 10.02
N GLN A 176 -0.94 19.61 9.90
CA GLN A 176 0.45 20.08 9.83
C GLN A 176 1.29 19.72 11.06
N SER A 177 0.67 19.63 12.24
CA SER A 177 1.41 19.19 13.44
C SER A 177 1.89 17.73 13.32
N LEU A 178 1.13 16.87 12.63
CA LEU A 178 1.55 15.50 12.34
C LEU A 178 2.63 15.46 11.25
N CYS A 179 2.57 16.34 10.26
CA CYS A 179 3.59 16.45 9.22
C CYS A 179 4.99 16.70 9.82
N SER A 180 5.10 17.56 10.82
CA SER A 180 6.36 17.79 11.54
C SER A 180 6.88 16.52 12.23
N ASN A 181 5.99 15.68 12.75
CA ASN A 181 6.36 14.41 13.39
C ASN A 181 6.90 13.39 12.37
N LEU A 182 6.44 13.42 11.12
CA LEU A 182 6.90 12.48 10.07
C LEU A 182 8.41 12.56 9.82
N LEU A 183 9.02 13.73 10.04
CA LEU A 183 10.46 13.94 9.81
C LEU A 183 11.34 13.13 10.78
N ASN A 184 10.83 12.87 11.98
CA ASN A 184 11.54 12.18 13.05
C ASN A 184 10.98 10.78 13.32
N LEU A 185 9.95 10.37 12.58
CA LEU A 185 9.20 9.15 12.87
C LEU A 185 10.03 7.91 12.55
N LYS A 186 10.14 7.01 13.55
CA LYS A 186 10.63 5.66 13.35
C LYS A 186 9.45 4.75 13.05
N TYR A 187 9.56 4.01 11.95
CA TYR A 187 8.51 3.10 11.50
C TYR A 187 8.87 1.69 11.94
N SER A 188 7.92 0.98 12.55
CA SER A 188 7.96 -0.47 12.54
C SER A 188 7.76 -0.92 11.09
N ARG A 189 8.73 -1.60 10.50
CA ARG A 189 8.74 -1.93 9.06
C ARG A 189 8.81 -3.42 8.82
N CYS A 190 8.14 -3.85 7.76
CA CYS A 190 8.28 -5.14 7.12
C CYS A 190 8.69 -4.91 5.67
N THR A 191 9.81 -5.47 5.23
CA THR A 191 10.31 -5.36 3.86
C THR A 191 10.04 -6.64 3.10
N ILE A 192 9.78 -6.54 1.79
CA ILE A 192 9.78 -7.72 0.92
C ILE A 192 11.24 -8.05 0.57
N PRO A 193 11.79 -9.19 1.01
CA PRO A 193 13.18 -9.53 0.75
C PRO A 193 13.40 -9.73 -0.76
N LYS A 194 14.22 -8.86 -1.35
CA LYS A 194 14.49 -8.86 -2.80
C LYS A 194 15.35 -10.04 -3.25
N ASP A 195 16.19 -10.53 -2.35
CA ASP A 195 17.21 -11.55 -2.53
C ASP A 195 16.72 -12.97 -2.22
N ARG A 196 15.50 -13.12 -1.71
CA ARG A 196 14.89 -14.42 -1.34
C ARG A 196 13.51 -14.62 -1.95
N LEU A 197 13.18 -13.83 -2.95
CA LEU A 197 11.89 -13.92 -3.62
C LEU A 197 11.79 -15.18 -4.49
N ASP A 198 12.88 -15.85 -4.83
CA ASP A 198 12.91 -17.23 -5.36
C ASP A 198 12.35 -18.27 -4.36
N VAL A 199 12.49 -18.01 -3.06
CA VAL A 199 11.91 -18.83 -1.99
C VAL A 199 10.42 -18.48 -1.77
N ILE A 200 9.99 -17.30 -2.22
CA ILE A 200 8.63 -16.80 -2.05
C ILE A 200 7.79 -16.97 -3.34
N LEU A 201 8.34 -16.83 -4.56
CA LEU A 201 7.69 -16.99 -5.88
C LEU A 201 7.51 -18.45 -6.26
#